data_AF-A0ABD2ILC5-F1
#
_entry.id   AF-A0ABD2ILC5-F1
#
_cell.length_a   1.000
_cell.length_b   1.000
_cell.length_c   1.000
_cell.angle_alpha   90.00
_cell.angle_beta   90.00
_cell.angle_gamma   90.00
#
_symmetry.space_group_name_H-M   'P 1'
#
loop_
_entity.id
_entity.type
_entity.pdbx_description
1 polymer ?
#
loop_
_entity_poly.entity_id
_entity_poly.type
_entity_poly.pdbx_seq_one_letter_code
_entity_poly.pdbx_strand_id
1 'polypeptide(L)'
;MSISLADRMKLLLTNGDGADIQFLVGQGEEKEVLKAHKLILMAASDVFKAMFRFDAQNAKTKTSSSAEQLQSVEITDIDANVFKVMLSFIYAEDSSGLTGDNLIAVLYAAKKYHISLLAKACADFPLKNELPNVFLAFDQAHLLDEKDFVIRCLDYIDRKAETLFGSEEFLQIGQNLLSKIFGSDQLKISGEIALWNAALRWADEKCRQNTIECSPKNRRSALGPAFFKIRFPLITMETFAKEIVPSGLLTVEEMFGIYQFNCHPNLRAISELYPLKFSAKNRASCRQLVLDIEQLSAFAGENEGSKRYSETVYRNGVPWKIWAKVNTKKDSTEKCLGFYLLCTASEEDPNWSCKSSAKLQIVSQRSGTKDLSFNLPKSVYNNKSLSWGFPNFISFAELMDPSKGLYDEEGDKVTLAIDFNEDSLYSKIKSFFGKLMELMLRNLNAVKSLFV
;
A
#
# COMPACT_ATOMS: atom_id res chain seq x y z
N MET A 1 -29.72 -37.01 16.54
CA MET A 1 -29.11 -36.04 15.59
C MET A 1 -28.12 -36.79 14.73
N SER A 2 -28.26 -36.72 13.40
CA SER A 2 -27.29 -37.30 12.47
C SER A 2 -26.06 -36.39 12.42
N ILE A 3 -24.92 -36.84 12.94
CA ILE A 3 -23.64 -36.14 12.83
C ILE A 3 -23.10 -36.22 11.39
N SER A 4 -22.51 -35.15 10.88
CA SER A 4 -21.99 -35.13 9.51
C SER A 4 -20.78 -36.06 9.35
N LEU A 5 -20.36 -36.36 8.11
CA LEU A 5 -19.10 -37.09 7.89
C LEU A 5 -17.90 -36.32 8.44
N ALA A 6 -17.86 -35.00 8.24
CA ALA A 6 -16.80 -34.15 8.75
C ALA A 6 -16.72 -34.20 10.29
N ASP A 7 -17.85 -34.11 10.98
CA ASP A 7 -17.87 -34.18 12.46
C ASP A 7 -17.40 -35.55 12.97
N ARG A 8 -17.77 -36.63 12.27
CA ARG A 8 -17.27 -37.97 12.58
C ARG A 8 -15.76 -38.09 12.39
N MET A 9 -15.21 -37.50 11.33
CA MET A 9 -13.76 -37.49 11.10
C MET A 9 -13.02 -36.65 12.14
N LYS A 10 -13.59 -35.51 12.57
CA LYS A 10 -13.03 -34.71 13.68
C LYS A 10 -13.01 -35.51 14.98
N LEU A 11 -14.11 -36.18 15.32
CA LEU A 11 -14.17 -37.04 16.50
C LEU A 11 -13.14 -38.18 16.45
N LEU A 12 -12.94 -38.78 15.26
CA LEU A 12 -11.92 -39.82 15.06
C LEU A 12 -10.50 -39.28 15.32
N LEU A 13 -10.19 -38.08 14.84
CA LEU A 13 -8.91 -37.42 15.11
C LEU A 13 -8.73 -37.11 16.60
N THR A 14 -9.75 -36.57 17.26
CA THR A 14 -9.70 -36.18 18.68
C THR A 14 -9.57 -37.38 19.62
N ASN A 15 -10.32 -38.44 19.38
CA ASN A 15 -10.30 -39.63 20.24
C ASN A 15 -9.07 -40.51 19.98
N GLY A 16 -8.57 -40.53 18.73
CA GLY A 16 -7.46 -41.38 18.32
C GLY A 16 -7.80 -42.88 18.27
N ASP A 17 -9.09 -43.22 18.23
CA ASP A 17 -9.56 -44.61 18.16
C ASP A 17 -9.10 -45.27 16.86
N GLY A 18 -8.29 -46.32 16.95
CA GLY A 18 -7.74 -47.00 15.78
C GLY A 18 -6.55 -46.30 15.12
N ALA A 19 -5.95 -45.31 15.78
CA ALA A 19 -4.72 -44.68 15.32
C ALA A 19 -3.58 -45.71 15.20
N ASP A 20 -2.87 -45.67 14.07
CA ASP A 20 -1.78 -46.58 13.69
C ASP A 20 -0.44 -45.85 13.49
N ILE A 21 -0.41 -44.54 13.81
CA ILE A 21 0.79 -43.71 13.88
C ILE A 21 0.66 -42.66 14.99
N GLN A 22 1.80 -42.29 15.59
CA GLN A 22 1.91 -41.12 16.46
C GLN A 22 3.04 -40.20 16.01
N PHE A 23 2.86 -38.91 16.20
CA PHE A 23 3.84 -37.87 15.91
C PHE A 23 4.26 -37.19 17.20
N LEU A 24 5.57 -36.99 17.36
CA LEU A 24 6.14 -36.15 18.41
C LEU A 24 6.49 -34.81 17.76
N VAL A 25 5.66 -33.77 17.97
CA VAL A 25 5.73 -32.50 17.24
C VAL A 25 6.15 -31.36 18.16
N GLY A 26 7.06 -30.51 17.68
CA GLY A 26 7.54 -29.32 18.39
C GLY A 26 8.98 -29.45 18.88
N GLN A 27 9.46 -28.43 19.60
CA GLN A 27 10.81 -28.36 20.15
C GLN A 27 10.81 -28.22 21.68
N GLY A 28 11.85 -28.75 22.33
CA GLY A 28 12.05 -28.59 23.77
C GLY A 28 10.90 -29.16 24.62
N GLU A 29 10.46 -28.37 25.61
CA GLU A 29 9.39 -28.72 26.55
C GLU A 29 7.98 -28.61 25.95
N GLU A 30 7.83 -27.97 24.78
CA GLU A 30 6.54 -27.81 24.07
C GLU A 30 6.21 -28.99 23.15
N LYS A 31 6.95 -30.10 23.25
CA LYS A 31 6.68 -31.29 22.43
C LYS A 31 5.35 -31.92 22.79
N GLU A 32 4.52 -32.12 21.78
CA GLU A 32 3.21 -32.77 21.91
C GLU A 32 3.17 -34.09 21.16
N VAL A 33 2.50 -35.08 21.75
CA VAL A 33 2.23 -36.37 21.11
C VAL A 33 0.86 -36.33 20.44
N LEU A 34 0.83 -36.46 19.12
CA LEU A 34 -0.38 -36.40 18.30
C LEU A 34 -0.60 -37.74 17.59
N LYS A 35 -1.76 -38.37 17.82
CA LYS A 35 -2.15 -39.64 17.18
C LYS A 35 -2.87 -39.37 15.85
N ALA A 36 -2.63 -40.22 14.86
CA ALA A 36 -3.29 -40.09 13.56
C ALA A 36 -3.42 -41.44 12.84
N HIS A 37 -3.95 -41.41 11.61
CA HIS A 37 -4.26 -42.60 10.83
C HIS A 37 -3.54 -42.57 9.48
N LYS A 38 -2.65 -43.53 9.21
CA LYS A 38 -1.80 -43.57 8.02
C LYS A 38 -2.63 -43.49 6.73
N LEU A 39 -3.71 -44.27 6.62
CA LEU A 39 -4.54 -44.30 5.40
C LEU A 39 -5.10 -42.92 5.03
N ILE A 40 -5.56 -42.15 6.02
CA ILE A 40 -6.12 -40.80 5.81
C ILE A 40 -5.00 -39.85 5.36
N LEU A 41 -3.86 -39.87 6.06
CA LEU A 41 -2.70 -39.04 5.74
C LEU A 41 -2.13 -39.34 4.33
N MET A 42 -2.06 -40.62 3.95
CA MET A 42 -1.60 -41.06 2.63
C MET A 42 -2.55 -40.66 1.50
N ALA A 43 -3.84 -40.58 1.79
CA ALA A 43 -4.84 -40.13 0.82
C ALA A 43 -4.73 -38.62 0.57
N ALA A 44 -4.42 -37.84 1.62
CA ALA A 44 -4.32 -36.38 1.54
C ALA A 44 -2.95 -35.83 1.12
N SER A 45 -1.87 -36.60 1.30
CA SER A 45 -0.49 -36.14 1.07
C SER A 45 0.38 -37.23 0.43
N ASP A 46 1.00 -36.90 -0.69
CA ASP A 46 1.97 -37.78 -1.34
C ASP A 46 3.28 -37.90 -0.56
N VAL A 47 3.61 -36.90 0.28
CA VAL A 47 4.76 -36.95 1.19
C VAL A 47 4.53 -37.98 2.27
N PHE A 48 3.36 -37.98 2.92
CA PHE A 48 3.01 -39.02 3.89
C PHE A 48 2.92 -40.40 3.21
N LYS A 49 2.36 -40.48 1.99
CA LYS A 49 2.35 -41.72 1.19
C LYS A 49 3.75 -42.27 0.94
N ALA A 50 4.71 -41.43 0.56
CA ALA A 50 6.09 -41.84 0.34
C ALA A 50 6.77 -42.28 1.64
N MET A 51 6.62 -41.48 2.71
CA MET A 51 7.18 -41.74 4.03
C MET A 51 6.75 -43.12 4.57
N PHE A 52 5.44 -43.39 4.61
CA PHE A 52 4.95 -44.66 5.16
C PHE A 52 5.24 -45.88 4.27
N ARG A 53 5.33 -45.70 2.94
CA ARG A 53 5.75 -46.78 2.04
C ARG A 53 7.21 -47.16 2.26
N PHE A 54 8.08 -46.17 2.44
CA PHE A 54 9.49 -46.39 2.74
C PHE A 54 9.67 -47.10 4.09
N ASP A 55 8.97 -46.66 5.13
CA ASP A 55 8.99 -47.32 6.44
C ASP A 55 8.53 -48.78 6.37
N ALA A 56 7.44 -49.05 5.65
CA ALA A 56 6.93 -50.41 5.47
C ALA A 56 7.91 -51.32 4.70
N GLN A 57 8.70 -50.78 3.77
CA GLN A 57 9.74 -51.53 3.06
C GLN A 57 10.91 -51.86 3.98
N ASN A 58 11.37 -50.89 4.78
CA ASN A 58 12.47 -51.07 5.72
C ASN A 58 12.12 -51.97 6.91
N ALA A 59 10.85 -51.99 7.32
CA ALA A 59 10.36 -52.90 8.34
C ALA A 59 10.44 -54.38 7.90
N LYS A 60 10.25 -54.67 6.61
CA LYS A 60 10.37 -56.04 6.05
C LYS A 60 11.81 -56.58 6.06
N THR A 61 12.81 -55.70 6.13
CA THR A 61 14.23 -56.07 6.17
C THR A 61 14.81 -56.21 7.58
N LYS A 62 14.08 -55.80 8.63
CA LYS A 62 14.50 -55.94 10.03
C LYS A 62 13.81 -57.13 10.68
N THR A 63 14.51 -58.25 10.79
CA THR A 63 14.10 -59.41 11.60
C THR A 63 14.28 -59.12 13.09
N SER A 64 13.33 -58.46 13.74
CA SER A 64 13.17 -58.52 15.21
C SER A 64 11.94 -57.75 15.69
N SER A 65 10.93 -58.52 16.13
CA SER A 65 10.23 -58.37 17.42
C SER A 65 10.16 -56.98 18.07
N SER A 66 9.07 -56.25 17.80
CA SER A 66 8.39 -55.41 18.79
C SER A 66 6.97 -55.14 18.30
N ALA A 67 6.05 -56.05 18.63
CA ALA A 67 4.73 -56.15 18.01
C ALA A 67 3.67 -55.15 18.51
N GLU A 68 3.98 -54.22 19.41
CA GLU A 68 2.92 -53.45 20.10
C GLU A 68 3.19 -51.95 20.30
N GLN A 69 4.32 -51.41 19.84
CA GLN A 69 4.56 -49.96 19.94
C GLN A 69 4.14 -49.23 18.66
N LEU A 70 3.18 -48.32 18.81
CA LEU A 70 2.81 -47.32 17.83
C LEU A 70 4.07 -46.61 17.32
N GLN A 71 4.34 -46.75 16.02
CA GLN A 71 5.48 -46.11 15.37
C GLN A 71 5.40 -44.59 15.62
N SER A 72 6.48 -44.03 16.17
CA SER A 72 6.59 -42.60 16.47
C SER A 72 7.45 -41.91 15.41
N VAL A 73 6.96 -40.80 14.87
CA VAL A 73 7.69 -39.94 13.93
C VAL A 73 7.89 -38.58 14.56
N GLU A 74 9.15 -38.14 14.67
CA GLU A 74 9.49 -36.85 15.26
C GLU A 74 9.45 -35.74 14.20
N ILE A 75 8.79 -34.63 14.52
CA ILE A 75 8.69 -33.43 13.67
C ILE A 75 9.18 -32.24 14.49
N THR A 76 10.37 -31.77 14.17
CA THR A 76 11.06 -30.72 14.94
C THR A 76 10.97 -29.34 14.32
N ASP A 77 10.59 -29.22 13.05
CA ASP A 77 10.58 -27.96 12.30
C ASP A 77 9.18 -27.33 12.16
N ILE A 78 8.17 -27.90 12.82
CA ILE A 78 6.79 -27.42 12.82
C ILE A 78 6.26 -27.46 14.23
N ASP A 79 5.61 -26.37 14.64
CA ASP A 79 4.97 -26.26 15.95
C ASP A 79 3.72 -27.14 16.05
N ALA A 80 3.44 -27.64 17.25
CA ALA A 80 2.31 -28.53 17.49
C ALA A 80 0.96 -27.92 17.04
N ASN A 81 0.74 -26.63 17.26
CA ASN A 81 -0.47 -25.94 16.82
C ASN A 81 -0.63 -25.95 15.29
N VAL A 82 0.45 -25.66 14.56
CA VAL A 82 0.47 -25.66 13.09
C VAL A 82 0.15 -27.05 12.55
N PHE A 83 0.74 -28.08 13.15
CA PHE A 83 0.48 -29.47 12.77
C PHE A 83 -0.96 -29.89 13.08
N LYS A 84 -1.54 -29.46 14.20
CA LYS A 84 -2.96 -29.69 14.54
C LYS A 84 -3.89 -29.06 13.50
N VAL A 85 -3.65 -27.82 13.07
CA VAL A 85 -4.43 -27.17 12.01
C VAL A 85 -4.35 -27.98 10.72
N MET A 86 -3.15 -28.45 10.36
CA MET A 86 -2.95 -29.28 9.18
C MET A 86 -3.72 -30.62 9.28
N LEU A 87 -3.69 -31.30 10.44
CA LEU A 87 -4.46 -32.52 10.66
C LEU A 87 -5.97 -32.27 10.59
N SER A 88 -6.48 -31.23 11.24
CA SER A 88 -7.90 -30.85 11.16
C SER A 88 -8.35 -30.62 9.72
N PHE A 89 -7.49 -29.99 8.91
CA PHE A 89 -7.75 -29.80 7.48
C PHE A 89 -7.74 -31.12 6.70
N ILE A 90 -6.77 -32.01 6.94
CA ILE A 90 -6.72 -33.32 6.28
C ILE A 90 -7.97 -34.16 6.58
N TYR A 91 -8.47 -34.11 7.81
CA TYR A 91 -9.58 -34.96 8.24
C TYR A 91 -10.95 -34.43 7.81
N ALA A 92 -11.13 -33.11 7.78
CA ALA A 92 -12.46 -32.50 7.66
C ALA A 92 -12.50 -31.23 6.83
N GLU A 93 -11.43 -30.88 6.10
CA GLU A 93 -11.26 -29.58 5.42
C GLU A 93 -11.49 -28.39 6.37
N ASP A 94 -11.22 -28.59 7.66
CA ASP A 94 -11.45 -27.60 8.70
C ASP A 94 -10.27 -26.62 8.80
N SER A 95 -10.48 -25.42 8.31
CA SER A 95 -9.52 -24.31 8.40
C SER A 95 -9.82 -23.33 9.54
N SER A 96 -10.71 -23.66 10.48
CA SER A 96 -11.09 -22.75 11.58
C SER A 96 -9.94 -22.38 12.52
N GLY A 97 -8.91 -23.23 12.60
CA GLY A 97 -7.68 -22.94 13.35
C GLY A 97 -6.65 -22.09 12.59
N LEU A 98 -6.91 -21.71 11.34
CA LEU A 98 -6.04 -20.83 10.57
C LEU A 98 -6.26 -19.37 11.02
N THR A 99 -5.19 -18.73 11.48
CA THR A 99 -5.19 -17.35 11.97
C THR A 99 -4.06 -16.57 11.32
N GLY A 100 -4.09 -15.24 11.40
CA GLY A 100 -3.01 -14.40 10.87
C GLY A 100 -1.64 -14.70 11.49
N ASP A 101 -1.61 -15.11 12.76
CA ASP A 101 -0.38 -15.43 13.49
C ASP A 101 0.28 -16.73 13.00
N ASN A 102 -0.52 -17.76 12.71
CA ASN A 102 0.00 -19.07 12.26
C ASN A 102 -0.01 -19.24 10.74
N LEU A 103 -0.59 -18.31 9.98
CA LEU A 103 -0.81 -18.40 8.53
C LEU A 103 0.44 -18.85 7.76
N ILE A 104 1.57 -18.19 8.01
CA ILE A 104 2.80 -18.46 7.27
C ILE A 104 3.38 -19.83 7.62
N ALA A 105 3.33 -20.22 8.90
CA ALA A 105 3.80 -21.52 9.34
C ALA A 105 2.90 -22.65 8.80
N VAL A 106 1.58 -22.44 8.75
CA VAL A 106 0.62 -23.38 8.13
C VAL A 106 0.84 -23.45 6.62
N LEU A 107 1.10 -22.33 5.94
CA LEU A 107 1.44 -22.32 4.51
C LEU A 107 2.73 -23.12 4.25
N TYR A 108 3.77 -22.93 5.06
CA TYR A 108 5.01 -23.73 4.98
C TYR A 108 4.71 -25.22 5.16
N ALA A 109 3.96 -25.61 6.19
CA ALA A 109 3.59 -27.01 6.43
C ALA A 109 2.78 -27.59 5.26
N ALA A 110 1.79 -26.85 4.75
CA ALA A 110 0.97 -27.26 3.63
C ALA A 110 1.81 -27.51 2.37
N LYS A 111 2.79 -26.64 2.07
CA LYS A 111 3.72 -26.88 0.97
C LYS A 111 4.65 -28.05 1.25
N LYS A 112 5.23 -28.14 2.44
CA LYS A 112 6.13 -29.22 2.83
C LYS A 112 5.49 -30.60 2.68
N TYR A 113 4.22 -30.74 3.04
CA TYR A 113 3.46 -32.00 2.94
C TYR A 113 2.61 -32.10 1.66
N HIS A 114 2.74 -31.18 0.70
CA HIS A 114 1.98 -31.17 -0.55
C HIS A 114 0.45 -31.22 -0.38
N ILE A 115 -0.09 -30.46 0.58
CA ILE A 115 -1.54 -30.33 0.84
C ILE A 115 -2.06 -29.10 0.09
N SER A 116 -2.27 -29.25 -1.22
CA SER A 116 -2.54 -28.14 -2.14
C SER A 116 -3.76 -27.28 -1.76
N LEU A 117 -4.84 -27.91 -1.26
CA LEU A 117 -6.04 -27.17 -0.86
C LEU A 117 -5.82 -26.31 0.40
N LEU A 118 -4.99 -26.78 1.34
CA LEU A 118 -4.62 -25.99 2.51
C LEU A 118 -3.69 -24.84 2.12
N ALA A 119 -2.72 -25.08 1.24
CA ALA A 119 -1.86 -24.04 0.70
C ALA A 119 -2.68 -22.96 -0.01
N LYS A 120 -3.69 -23.36 -0.79
CA LYS A 120 -4.65 -22.43 -1.41
C LYS A 120 -5.47 -21.67 -0.37
N ALA A 121 -5.99 -22.33 0.66
CA ALA A 121 -6.73 -21.67 1.73
C ALA A 121 -5.86 -20.60 2.45
N CYS A 122 -4.57 -20.88 2.65
CA CYS A 122 -3.63 -19.90 3.17
C CYS A 122 -3.38 -18.75 2.19
N ALA A 123 -3.18 -19.06 0.90
CA ALA A 123 -2.97 -18.06 -0.14
C ALA A 123 -4.20 -17.17 -0.38
N ASP A 124 -5.41 -17.66 -0.06
CA ASP A 124 -6.70 -16.96 -0.13
C ASP A 124 -7.08 -16.26 1.19
N PHE A 125 -6.27 -16.40 2.25
CA PHE A 125 -6.55 -15.82 3.56
C PHE A 125 -6.76 -14.30 3.51
N PRO A 126 -7.73 -13.73 4.25
CA PRO A 126 -7.97 -12.28 4.27
C PRO A 126 -6.77 -11.51 4.86
N LEU A 127 -6.26 -10.51 4.15
CA LEU A 127 -5.12 -9.70 4.64
C LEU A 127 -5.56 -8.53 5.52
N LYS A 128 -6.82 -8.10 5.39
CA LYS A 128 -7.34 -6.89 6.04
C LYS A 128 -7.60 -7.17 7.51
N ASN A 129 -6.92 -6.44 8.40
CA ASN A 129 -7.06 -6.48 9.86
C ASN A 129 -6.68 -7.82 10.54
N GLU A 130 -6.52 -8.90 9.77
CA GLU A 130 -6.18 -10.23 10.29
C GLU A 130 -4.67 -10.49 10.31
N LEU A 131 -3.88 -9.85 9.44
CA LEU A 131 -2.44 -10.06 9.39
C LEU A 131 -1.67 -9.09 10.29
N PRO A 132 -0.92 -9.58 11.30
CA PRO A 132 -0.12 -8.72 12.16
C PRO A 132 1.01 -8.00 11.40
N ASN A 133 1.65 -8.69 10.46
CA ASN A 133 2.80 -8.17 9.72
C ASN A 133 2.78 -8.60 8.25
N VAL A 134 2.25 -7.73 7.39
CA VAL A 134 2.18 -7.99 5.93
C VAL A 134 3.56 -8.04 5.27
N PHE A 135 4.57 -7.35 5.81
CA PHE A 135 5.92 -7.37 5.25
C PHE A 135 6.59 -8.73 5.45
N LEU A 136 6.44 -9.31 6.64
CA LEU A 136 6.89 -10.68 6.91
C LEU A 136 6.14 -11.68 6.03
N ALA A 137 4.81 -11.53 5.91
CA ALA A 137 4.01 -12.40 5.05
C ALA A 137 4.46 -12.34 3.59
N PHE A 138 4.79 -11.14 3.08
CA PHE A 138 5.36 -10.96 1.74
C PHE A 138 6.69 -11.70 1.57
N ASP A 139 7.65 -11.50 2.47
CA ASP A 139 8.99 -12.11 2.34
C ASP A 139 8.91 -13.64 2.40
N GLN A 140 8.06 -14.17 3.28
CA GLN A 140 7.86 -15.61 3.44
C GLN A 140 7.12 -16.23 2.27
N ALA A 141 6.06 -15.57 1.77
CA ALA A 141 5.37 -15.99 0.55
C ALA A 141 6.31 -16.00 -0.66
N HIS A 142 7.22 -15.02 -0.75
CA HIS A 142 8.22 -14.97 -1.81
C HIS A 142 9.22 -16.13 -1.73
N LEU A 143 9.68 -16.48 -0.52
CA LEU A 143 10.55 -17.65 -0.29
C LEU A 143 9.85 -18.97 -0.65
N LEU A 144 8.54 -19.05 -0.44
CA LEU A 144 7.72 -20.21 -0.77
C LEU A 144 7.28 -20.25 -2.24
N ASP A 145 7.68 -19.28 -3.08
CA ASP A 145 7.25 -19.12 -4.49
C ASP A 145 5.72 -19.04 -4.67
N GLU A 146 5.01 -18.44 -3.71
CA GLU A 146 3.56 -18.20 -3.77
C GLU A 146 3.23 -16.85 -4.40
N LYS A 147 3.26 -16.81 -5.74
CA LYS A 147 3.17 -15.57 -6.52
C LYS A 147 1.87 -14.80 -6.31
N ASP A 148 0.73 -15.48 -6.28
CA ASP A 148 -0.57 -14.83 -6.11
C ASP A 148 -0.67 -14.16 -4.73
N PHE A 149 -0.18 -14.84 -3.69
CA PHE A 149 -0.15 -14.29 -2.34
C PHE A 149 0.80 -13.09 -2.23
N VAL A 150 1.97 -13.16 -2.87
CA VAL A 150 2.91 -12.02 -2.99
C VAL A 150 2.26 -10.81 -3.65
N ILE A 151 1.51 -11.00 -4.75
CA ILE A 151 0.79 -9.92 -5.43
C ILE A 151 -0.26 -9.29 -4.51
N ARG A 152 -1.02 -10.12 -3.79
CA ARG A 152 -2.03 -9.64 -2.83
C ARG A 152 -1.40 -8.85 -1.68
N CYS A 153 -0.25 -9.28 -1.16
CA CYS A 153 0.50 -8.55 -0.14
C CYS A 153 0.94 -7.18 -0.66
N LEU A 154 1.46 -7.09 -1.90
CA LEU A 154 1.85 -5.81 -2.50
C LEU A 154 0.66 -4.88 -2.71
N ASP A 155 -0.48 -5.38 -3.21
CA ASP A 155 -1.70 -4.59 -3.37
C ASP A 155 -2.21 -4.06 -2.02
N TYR A 156 -2.14 -4.88 -0.96
CA TYR A 156 -2.47 -4.42 0.39
C TYR A 156 -1.51 -3.34 0.89
N ILE A 157 -0.20 -3.53 0.71
CA ILE A 157 0.83 -2.54 1.06
C ILE A 157 0.57 -1.24 0.29
N ASP A 158 0.30 -1.31 -1.01
CA ASP A 158 0.02 -0.13 -1.83
C ASP A 158 -1.21 0.65 -1.32
N ARG A 159 -2.27 -0.06 -0.90
CA ARG A 159 -3.50 0.56 -0.37
C ARG A 159 -3.35 1.15 1.04
N LYS A 160 -2.45 0.60 1.86
CA LYS A 160 -2.26 0.99 3.27
C LYS A 160 -0.90 1.62 3.55
N ALA A 161 -0.18 2.03 2.50
CA ALA A 161 1.20 2.47 2.56
C ALA A 161 1.44 3.55 3.62
N GLU A 162 0.59 4.57 3.68
CA GLU A 162 0.75 5.69 4.62
C GLU A 162 0.68 5.25 6.10
N THR A 163 -0.26 4.36 6.44
CA THR A 163 -0.33 3.76 7.78
C THR A 163 0.86 2.85 8.05
N LEU A 164 1.22 2.01 7.08
CA LEU A 164 2.30 1.03 7.23
C LEU A 164 3.68 1.70 7.38
N PHE A 165 3.94 2.82 6.69
CA PHE A 165 5.20 3.56 6.84
C PHE A 165 5.42 4.14 8.24
N GLY A 166 4.34 4.34 9.01
CA GLY A 166 4.39 4.73 10.41
C GLY A 166 4.68 3.56 11.38
N SER A 167 4.59 2.31 10.93
CA SER A 167 4.72 1.14 11.79
C SER A 167 6.19 0.80 12.10
N GLU A 168 6.43 0.01 13.15
CA GLU A 168 7.78 -0.47 13.51
C GLU A 168 8.22 -1.63 12.61
N GLU A 169 7.26 -2.44 12.15
CA GLU A 169 7.47 -3.53 11.20
C GLU A 169 8.07 -3.03 9.89
N PHE A 170 7.63 -1.85 9.42
CA PHE A 170 8.21 -1.21 8.24
C PHE A 170 9.71 -0.95 8.40
N LEU A 171 10.19 -0.60 9.59
CA LEU A 171 11.62 -0.33 9.81
C LEU A 171 12.48 -1.60 9.74
N GLN A 172 11.86 -2.76 9.93
CA GLN A 172 12.57 -4.04 9.91
C GLN A 172 12.80 -4.57 8.48
N ILE A 173 12.07 -4.09 7.47
CA ILE A 173 12.15 -4.62 6.11
C ILE A 173 13.53 -4.48 5.48
N GLY A 174 13.86 -5.40 4.55
CA GLY A 174 15.09 -5.36 3.76
C GLY A 174 15.07 -4.30 2.65
N GLN A 175 16.26 -3.89 2.19
CA GLN A 175 16.43 -2.86 1.13
C GLN A 175 15.73 -3.26 -0.19
N ASN A 176 15.72 -4.56 -0.52
CA ASN A 176 15.08 -5.06 -1.74
C ASN A 176 13.57 -4.84 -1.72
N LEU A 177 12.90 -5.16 -0.60
CA LEU A 177 11.48 -4.93 -0.42
C LEU A 177 11.17 -3.42 -0.41
N LEU A 178 11.96 -2.63 0.32
CA LEU A 178 11.84 -1.17 0.30
C LEU A 178 11.89 -0.61 -1.13
N SER A 179 12.86 -1.06 -1.93
CA SER A 179 13.00 -0.62 -3.32
C SER A 179 11.83 -1.06 -4.21
N LYS A 180 11.23 -2.24 -3.96
CA LYS A 180 10.02 -2.70 -4.67
C LYS A 180 8.83 -1.80 -4.31
N ILE A 181 8.60 -1.56 -3.03
CA ILE A 181 7.50 -0.72 -2.52
C ILE A 181 7.63 0.70 -3.10
N PHE A 182 8.79 1.34 -2.95
CA PHE A 182 8.99 2.72 -3.44
C PHE A 182 8.91 2.81 -4.96
N GLY A 183 9.18 1.71 -5.67
CA GLY A 183 9.02 1.63 -7.13
C GLY A 183 7.57 1.54 -7.60
N SER A 184 6.62 1.19 -6.72
CA SER A 184 5.21 0.99 -7.12
C SER A 184 4.53 2.29 -7.53
N ASP A 185 3.96 2.30 -8.73
CA ASP A 185 3.09 3.38 -9.19
C ASP A 185 1.75 3.40 -8.45
N GLN A 186 1.37 2.36 -7.69
CA GLN A 186 0.03 2.22 -7.10
C GLN A 186 -0.08 2.71 -5.64
N LEU A 187 1.05 3.09 -5.01
CA LEU A 187 1.07 3.57 -3.62
C LEU A 187 0.01 4.66 -3.37
N LYS A 188 -0.83 4.42 -2.35
CA LYS A 188 -1.79 5.36 -1.79
C LYS A 188 -1.11 6.15 -0.67
N ILE A 189 -0.53 7.30 -1.02
CA ILE A 189 0.17 8.21 -0.10
C ILE A 189 -0.22 9.66 -0.38
N SER A 190 -0.17 10.52 0.65
CA SER A 190 -0.43 11.97 0.55
C SER A 190 0.54 12.74 -0.36
N GLY A 191 1.72 12.18 -0.65
CA GLY A 191 2.67 12.71 -1.62
C GLY A 191 4.07 12.15 -1.46
N GLU A 192 4.98 12.55 -2.36
CA GLU A 192 6.38 12.09 -2.31
C GLU A 192 7.13 12.56 -1.05
N ILE A 193 6.63 13.59 -0.36
CA ILE A 193 7.18 14.02 0.93
C ILE A 193 6.97 12.96 2.02
N ALA A 194 5.82 12.29 2.04
CA ALA A 194 5.56 11.19 2.97
C ALA A 194 6.50 10.01 2.71
N LEU A 195 6.73 9.69 1.43
CA LEU A 195 7.69 8.66 1.02
C LEU A 195 9.12 9.02 1.44
N TRP A 196 9.52 10.27 1.28
CA TRP A 196 10.81 10.79 1.72
C TRP A 196 11.01 10.65 3.24
N ASN A 197 10.01 11.06 4.03
CA ASN A 197 10.07 10.97 5.49
C ASN A 197 10.17 9.50 5.95
N ALA A 198 9.40 8.61 5.32
CA ALA A 198 9.50 7.17 5.55
C ALA A 198 10.90 6.63 5.18
N ALA A 199 11.48 7.09 4.07
CA ALA A 199 12.83 6.71 3.63
C ALA A 199 13.88 7.10 4.68
N LEU A 200 13.83 8.34 5.18
CA LEU A 200 14.77 8.81 6.20
C LEU A 200 14.62 8.03 7.49
N ARG A 201 13.38 7.79 7.96
CA ARG A 201 13.11 7.01 9.18
C ARG A 201 13.67 5.60 9.06
N TRP A 202 13.43 4.93 7.93
CA TRP A 202 13.97 3.60 7.65
C TRP A 202 15.51 3.61 7.59
N ALA A 203 16.11 4.59 6.91
CA ALA A 203 17.55 4.70 6.75
C ALA A 203 18.26 4.95 8.09
N ASP A 204 17.69 5.80 8.95
CA ASP A 204 18.17 6.06 10.30
C ASP A 204 18.15 4.78 11.14
N GLU A 205 17.05 4.02 11.07
CA GLU A 205 16.96 2.76 11.82
C GLU A 205 17.98 1.73 11.31
N LYS A 206 18.18 1.61 10.00
CA LYS A 206 19.25 0.76 9.46
C LYS A 206 20.65 1.22 9.84
N CYS A 207 20.88 2.51 10.02
CA CYS A 207 22.16 2.99 10.55
C CYS A 207 22.33 2.57 12.02
N ARG A 208 21.30 2.73 12.86
CA ARG A 208 21.32 2.34 14.28
C ARG A 208 21.52 0.83 14.48
N GLN A 209 20.79 0.00 13.72
CA GLN A 209 20.93 -1.46 13.76
C GLN A 209 22.34 -1.93 13.41
N ASN A 210 23.02 -1.22 12.52
CA ASN A 210 24.40 -1.49 12.13
C ASN A 210 25.44 -0.74 12.99
N THR A 211 25.02 -0.05 14.05
CA THR A 211 25.89 0.75 14.93
C THR A 211 26.77 1.77 14.19
N ILE A 212 26.23 2.37 13.11
CA ILE A 212 26.88 3.44 12.35
C ILE A 212 26.14 4.77 12.54
N GLU A 213 26.87 5.87 12.44
CA GLU A 213 26.31 7.22 12.51
C GLU A 213 25.28 7.46 11.38
N CYS A 214 24.16 8.11 11.71
CA CYS A 214 23.14 8.55 10.75
C CYS A 214 23.59 9.75 9.90
N SER A 215 24.75 9.65 9.25
CA SER A 215 25.27 10.68 8.35
C SER A 215 24.57 10.64 6.98
N PRO A 216 24.55 11.74 6.20
CA PRO A 216 23.97 11.75 4.85
C PRO A 216 24.55 10.67 3.93
N LYS A 217 25.85 10.41 4.03
CA LYS A 217 26.54 9.36 3.27
C LYS A 217 26.02 7.97 3.63
N ASN A 218 25.90 7.68 4.93
CA ASN A 218 25.44 6.37 5.41
C ASN A 218 23.97 6.14 5.09
N ARG A 219 23.11 7.17 5.27
CA ARG A 219 21.69 7.12 4.87
C ARG A 219 21.53 6.83 3.39
N ARG A 220 22.27 7.53 2.54
CA ARG A 220 22.24 7.32 1.08
C ARG A 220 22.70 5.90 0.72
N SER A 221 23.76 5.40 1.36
CA SER A 221 24.23 4.03 1.18
C SER A 221 23.20 2.99 1.63
N ALA A 222 22.55 3.22 2.78
CA ALA A 222 21.52 2.34 3.32
C ALA A 222 20.29 2.27 2.42
N LEU A 223 19.86 3.40 1.85
CA LEU A 223 18.72 3.45 0.91
C LEU A 223 19.02 2.79 -0.43
N GLY A 224 20.26 2.93 -0.93
CA GLY A 224 20.70 2.30 -2.17
C GLY A 224 19.74 2.56 -3.35
N PRO A 225 19.28 1.52 -4.07
CA PRO A 225 18.37 1.67 -5.21
C PRO A 225 17.03 2.33 -4.87
N ALA A 226 16.53 2.18 -3.63
CA ALA A 226 15.25 2.74 -3.21
C ALA A 226 15.24 4.27 -3.24
N PHE A 227 16.40 4.90 -2.99
CA PHE A 227 16.55 6.36 -3.05
C PHE A 227 16.11 6.95 -4.40
N PHE A 228 16.49 6.29 -5.49
CA PHE A 228 16.16 6.74 -6.86
C PHE A 228 14.71 6.46 -7.26
N LYS A 229 13.92 5.79 -6.41
CA LYS A 229 12.49 5.57 -6.62
C LYS A 229 11.62 6.70 -6.06
N ILE A 230 12.21 7.59 -5.27
CA ILE A 230 11.57 8.81 -4.77
C ILE A 230 11.53 9.85 -5.91
N ARG A 231 10.36 10.46 -6.12
CA ARG A 231 10.10 11.37 -7.24
C ARG A 231 10.23 12.81 -6.77
N PHE A 232 11.46 13.19 -6.40
CA PHE A 232 11.77 14.56 -5.94
C PHE A 232 11.21 15.70 -6.81
N PRO A 233 11.12 15.58 -8.16
CA PRO A 233 10.50 16.61 -8.99
C PRO A 233 9.02 16.91 -8.67
N LEU A 234 8.34 16.00 -7.97
CA LEU A 234 6.95 16.16 -7.56
C LEU A 234 6.80 16.74 -6.13
N ILE A 235 7.91 16.92 -5.40
CA ILE A 235 7.93 17.64 -4.12
C ILE A 235 7.91 19.14 -4.40
N THR A 236 7.18 19.91 -3.58
CA THR A 236 7.11 21.36 -3.75
C THR A 236 8.50 21.99 -3.62
N MET A 237 8.78 23.06 -4.38
CA MET A 237 10.09 23.72 -4.31
C MET A 237 10.40 24.33 -2.94
N GLU A 238 9.35 24.66 -2.18
CA GLU A 238 9.49 25.16 -0.82
C GLU A 238 9.96 24.06 0.13
N THR A 239 9.24 22.94 0.20
CA THR A 239 9.63 21.75 0.98
C THR A 239 10.97 21.21 0.52
N PHE A 240 11.23 21.19 -0.79
CA PHE A 240 12.51 20.78 -1.35
C PHE A 240 13.67 21.61 -0.77
N ALA A 241 13.54 22.93 -0.77
CA ALA A 241 14.56 23.83 -0.23
C ALA A 241 14.67 23.79 1.30
N LYS A 242 13.55 23.65 2.01
CA LYS A 242 13.49 23.66 3.49
C LYS A 242 13.94 22.33 4.11
N GLU A 243 13.63 21.19 3.50
CA GLU A 243 13.78 19.86 4.10
C GLU A 243 14.74 18.95 3.32
N ILE A 244 14.62 18.90 1.98
CA ILE A 244 15.39 17.95 1.17
C ILE A 244 16.84 18.40 0.97
N VAL A 245 17.05 19.66 0.58
CA VAL A 245 18.40 20.20 0.35
C VAL A 245 19.27 20.16 1.62
N PRO A 246 18.79 20.59 2.80
CA PRO A 246 19.59 20.55 4.03
C PRO A 246 19.92 19.13 4.51
N SER A 247 19.18 18.11 4.06
CA SER A 247 19.48 16.71 4.41
C SER A 247 20.86 16.24 3.93
N GLY A 248 21.41 16.88 2.89
CA GLY A 248 22.70 16.54 2.30
C GLY A 248 22.71 15.21 1.52
N LEU A 249 21.56 14.56 1.33
CA LEU A 249 21.49 13.28 0.59
C LEU A 249 21.61 13.47 -0.92
N LEU A 250 21.20 14.61 -1.48
CA LEU A 250 21.31 14.88 -2.92
C LEU A 250 22.69 15.44 -3.27
N THR A 251 23.23 14.99 -4.40
CA THR A 251 24.41 15.62 -5.01
C THR A 251 24.05 16.97 -5.62
N VAL A 252 25.05 17.82 -5.81
CA VAL A 252 24.87 19.14 -6.43
C VAL A 252 24.22 19.02 -7.81
N GLU A 253 24.69 18.08 -8.64
CA GLU A 253 24.12 17.82 -9.98
C GLU A 253 22.65 17.38 -9.93
N GLU A 254 22.31 16.49 -8.99
CA GLU A 254 20.93 16.02 -8.79
C GLU A 254 20.00 17.17 -8.37
N MET A 255 20.46 18.03 -7.45
CA MET A 255 19.71 19.22 -7.04
C MET A 255 19.46 20.13 -8.25
N PHE A 256 20.50 20.45 -9.03
CA PHE A 256 20.37 21.29 -10.21
C PHE A 256 19.40 20.70 -11.25
N GLY A 257 19.45 19.39 -11.51
CA GLY A 257 18.51 18.74 -12.42
C GLY A 257 17.05 18.86 -11.97
N ILE A 258 16.78 18.73 -10.66
CA ILE A 258 15.43 18.88 -10.09
C ILE A 258 14.97 20.35 -10.17
N TYR A 259 15.82 21.31 -9.79
CA TYR A 259 15.51 22.74 -9.91
C TYR A 259 15.21 23.14 -11.35
N GLN A 260 16.03 22.67 -12.28
CA GLN A 260 15.89 22.96 -13.69
C GLN A 260 14.55 22.42 -14.23
N PHE A 261 14.20 21.17 -13.92
CA PHE A 261 12.92 20.60 -14.32
C PHE A 261 11.73 21.45 -13.84
N ASN A 262 11.77 21.89 -12.58
CA ASN A 262 10.72 22.71 -11.98
C ASN A 262 10.63 24.13 -12.56
N CYS A 263 11.75 24.74 -12.96
CA CYS A 263 11.76 26.06 -13.58
C CYS A 263 11.43 26.02 -15.09
N HIS A 264 11.86 24.97 -15.78
CA HIS A 264 11.93 24.90 -17.24
C HIS A 264 11.75 23.48 -17.78
N PRO A 265 10.55 22.90 -17.71
CA PRO A 265 10.31 21.50 -18.11
C PRO A 265 10.54 21.22 -19.61
N ASN A 266 10.58 22.25 -20.48
CA ASN A 266 10.67 22.10 -21.94
C ASN A 266 12.05 22.46 -22.55
N LEU A 267 13.07 22.80 -21.73
CA LEU A 267 14.38 23.21 -22.23
C LEU A 267 15.33 22.02 -22.42
N ARG A 268 15.31 21.42 -23.63
CA ARG A 268 16.14 20.27 -24.01
C ARG A 268 17.65 20.50 -23.87
N ALA A 269 18.15 21.67 -24.26
CA ALA A 269 19.59 21.95 -24.31
C ALA A 269 20.29 21.98 -22.94
N ILE A 270 19.59 22.38 -21.87
CA ILE A 270 20.16 22.41 -20.50
C ILE A 270 19.97 21.03 -19.84
N SER A 271 18.98 20.24 -20.28
CA SER A 271 18.70 18.90 -19.76
C SER A 271 19.84 17.91 -20.03
N GLU A 272 20.73 18.21 -20.97
CA GLU A 272 21.94 17.42 -21.27
C GLU A 272 23.07 17.67 -20.25
N LEU A 273 23.15 18.87 -19.65
CA LEU A 273 24.18 19.23 -18.68
C LEU A 273 23.89 18.67 -17.27
N TYR A 274 22.62 18.66 -16.88
CA TYR A 274 22.16 18.15 -15.59
C TYR A 274 20.97 17.19 -15.80
N PRO A 275 21.23 15.95 -16.25
CA PRO A 275 20.16 15.02 -16.59
C PRO A 275 19.34 14.67 -15.35
N LEU A 276 18.02 14.67 -15.51
CA LEU A 276 17.10 14.36 -14.42
C LEU A 276 17.17 12.86 -14.11
N LYS A 277 17.77 12.52 -12.96
CA LYS A 277 17.94 11.13 -12.50
C LYS A 277 16.70 10.53 -11.82
N PHE A 278 15.71 11.36 -11.49
CA PHE A 278 14.51 10.96 -10.77
C PHE A 278 13.29 11.00 -11.68
N SER A 279 12.37 10.05 -11.49
CA SER A 279 11.11 10.07 -12.23
C SER A 279 10.30 11.32 -11.90
N ALA A 280 9.74 11.96 -12.92
CA ALA A 280 8.75 13.03 -12.80
C ALA A 280 7.33 12.53 -13.11
N LYS A 281 7.13 11.21 -13.24
CA LYS A 281 5.82 10.60 -13.50
C LYS A 281 5.01 10.60 -12.21
N ASN A 282 3.77 11.07 -12.22
CA ASN A 282 2.88 10.91 -11.06
C ASN A 282 2.56 9.43 -10.80
N ARG A 283 2.43 9.04 -9.53
CA ARG A 283 1.88 7.73 -9.13
C ARG A 283 0.41 7.65 -9.57
N ALA A 284 -0.07 6.45 -9.88
CA ALA A 284 -1.44 6.20 -10.33
C ALA A 284 -2.47 6.71 -9.31
N SER A 285 -2.19 6.62 -8.00
CA SER A 285 -3.05 7.20 -6.97
C SER A 285 -3.14 8.73 -7.01
N CYS A 286 -2.16 9.42 -7.57
CA CYS A 286 -2.12 10.88 -7.63
C CYS A 286 -2.80 11.45 -8.89
N ARG A 287 -3.52 10.63 -9.68
CA ARG A 287 -4.23 11.13 -10.87
C ARG A 287 -5.55 11.81 -10.54
N GLN A 288 -6.20 11.41 -9.45
CA GLN A 288 -7.55 11.82 -9.09
C GLN A 288 -7.60 12.26 -7.62
N LEU A 289 -8.15 13.45 -7.35
CA LEU A 289 -8.54 13.81 -5.99
C LEU A 289 -9.84 13.09 -5.66
N VAL A 290 -9.97 12.54 -4.46
CA VAL A 290 -11.19 11.86 -4.01
C VAL A 290 -11.59 12.36 -2.62
N LEU A 291 -12.89 12.54 -2.40
CA LEU A 291 -13.51 12.84 -1.11
C LEU A 291 -14.72 11.94 -0.91
N ASP A 292 -14.64 11.06 0.08
CA ASP A 292 -15.80 10.34 0.58
C ASP A 292 -16.51 11.19 1.65
N ILE A 293 -17.80 11.46 1.45
CA ILE A 293 -18.66 12.10 2.44
C ILE A 293 -19.55 11.02 3.03
N GLU A 294 -19.22 10.58 4.24
CA GLU A 294 -20.07 9.73 5.07
C GLU A 294 -21.15 10.57 5.78
N GLN A 295 -22.25 9.93 6.15
CA GLN A 295 -23.42 10.58 6.75
C GLN A 295 -23.96 11.72 5.87
N LEU A 296 -24.09 11.46 4.57
CA LEU A 296 -24.50 12.45 3.58
C LEU A 296 -25.88 13.05 3.91
N SER A 297 -26.81 12.23 4.41
CA SER A 297 -28.13 12.67 4.83
C SER A 297 -28.07 13.74 5.94
N ALA A 298 -27.17 13.57 6.90
CA ALA A 298 -26.90 14.56 7.94
C ALA A 298 -26.25 15.82 7.36
N PHE A 299 -25.24 15.66 6.49
CA PHE A 299 -24.57 16.78 5.82
C PHE A 299 -25.54 17.63 4.99
N ALA A 300 -26.50 17.00 4.29
CA ALA A 300 -27.56 17.69 3.55
C ALA A 300 -28.48 18.52 4.46
N GLY A 301 -28.67 18.07 5.71
CA GLY A 301 -29.44 18.75 6.74
C GLY A 301 -28.73 19.95 7.37
N GLU A 302 -27.40 20.03 7.30
CA GLU A 302 -26.60 21.09 7.92
C GLU A 302 -26.93 22.50 7.39
N ASN A 303 -26.50 23.52 8.13
CA ASN A 303 -26.70 24.92 7.77
C ASN A 303 -25.97 25.28 6.46
N GLU A 304 -26.50 26.25 5.73
CA GLU A 304 -25.80 26.82 4.58
C GLU A 304 -24.42 27.32 4.99
N GLY A 305 -23.40 26.98 4.20
CA GLY A 305 -22.02 27.29 4.56
C GLY A 305 -21.19 26.12 5.06
N SER A 306 -21.82 25.03 5.51
CA SER A 306 -21.14 23.86 6.05
C SER A 306 -20.25 23.19 5.01
N LYS A 307 -19.04 22.75 5.42
CA LYS A 307 -17.95 22.38 4.50
C LYS A 307 -17.40 20.99 4.81
N ARG A 308 -16.88 20.34 3.77
CA ARG A 308 -16.01 19.16 3.86
C ARG A 308 -14.86 19.34 2.88
N TYR A 309 -13.70 18.76 3.19
CA TYR A 309 -12.50 18.84 2.35
C TYR A 309 -11.91 17.46 2.16
N SER A 310 -11.35 17.20 0.97
CA SER A 310 -10.46 16.04 0.80
C SER A 310 -9.14 16.27 1.52
N GLU A 311 -8.39 15.17 1.62
CA GLU A 311 -6.95 15.24 1.79
C GLU A 311 -6.29 16.08 0.69
N THR A 312 -5.12 16.63 1.01
CA THR A 312 -4.33 17.43 0.06
C THR A 312 -3.65 16.49 -0.94
N VAL A 313 -3.84 16.73 -2.23
CA VAL A 313 -3.06 16.08 -3.29
C VAL A 313 -2.17 17.10 -3.96
N TYR A 314 -0.88 16.78 -4.09
CA TYR A 314 0.09 17.64 -4.75
C TYR A 314 0.19 17.29 -6.24
N ARG A 315 -0.04 18.27 -7.12
CA ARG A 315 0.16 18.14 -8.57
C ARG A 315 1.11 19.22 -9.05
N ASN A 316 2.22 18.83 -9.68
CA ASN A 316 3.29 19.72 -10.12
C ASN A 316 3.76 20.68 -9.00
N GLY A 317 3.89 20.16 -7.78
CA GLY A 317 4.29 20.94 -6.60
C GLY A 317 3.22 21.90 -6.05
N VAL A 318 1.99 21.85 -6.55
CA VAL A 318 0.87 22.69 -6.08
C VAL A 318 -0.10 21.85 -5.25
N PRO A 319 -0.48 22.29 -4.03
CA PRO A 319 -1.46 21.58 -3.21
C PRO A 319 -2.90 21.84 -3.70
N TRP A 320 -3.64 20.76 -3.85
CA TRP A 320 -5.04 20.77 -4.27
C TRP A 320 -5.92 20.01 -3.29
N LYS A 321 -7.16 20.45 -3.14
CA LYS A 321 -8.21 19.78 -2.36
C LYS A 321 -9.53 19.82 -3.10
N ILE A 322 -10.40 18.86 -2.81
CA ILE A 322 -11.83 19.02 -3.00
C ILE A 322 -12.36 19.90 -1.88
N TRP A 323 -13.21 20.85 -2.22
CA TRP A 323 -14.02 21.60 -1.28
C TRP A 323 -15.50 21.34 -1.62
N ALA A 324 -16.19 20.65 -0.72
CA ALA A 324 -17.63 20.43 -0.77
C ALA A 324 -18.33 21.39 0.20
N LYS A 325 -19.46 21.96 -0.20
CA LYS A 325 -20.19 22.96 0.59
C LYS A 325 -21.71 22.80 0.44
N VAL A 326 -22.46 22.93 1.53
CA VAL A 326 -23.92 23.09 1.46
C VAL A 326 -24.26 24.51 1.00
N ASN A 327 -24.99 24.63 -0.11
CA ASN A 327 -25.48 25.88 -0.67
C ASN A 327 -27.01 25.83 -0.81
N THR A 328 -27.64 27.00 -0.79
CA THR A 328 -29.06 27.14 -1.12
C THR A 328 -29.20 27.79 -2.49
N LYS A 329 -30.05 27.26 -3.37
CA LYS A 329 -30.31 27.91 -4.67
C LYS A 329 -30.88 29.32 -4.44
N LYS A 330 -30.44 30.29 -5.25
CA LYS A 330 -31.04 31.63 -5.24
C LYS A 330 -32.55 31.50 -5.53
N ASP A 331 -33.36 32.17 -4.73
CA ASP A 331 -34.82 32.22 -4.85
C ASP A 331 -35.55 30.86 -4.63
N SER A 332 -34.90 29.92 -3.94
CA SER A 332 -35.47 28.62 -3.56
C SER A 332 -35.03 28.21 -2.16
N THR A 333 -35.75 27.28 -1.53
CA THR A 333 -35.34 26.61 -0.29
C THR A 333 -34.55 25.32 -0.56
N GLU A 334 -34.36 24.97 -1.84
CA GLU A 334 -33.67 23.75 -2.24
C GLU A 334 -32.17 23.83 -1.93
N LYS A 335 -31.70 22.92 -1.06
CA LYS A 335 -30.29 22.76 -0.75
C LYS A 335 -29.58 21.93 -1.83
N CYS A 336 -28.39 22.39 -2.18
CA CYS A 336 -27.53 21.78 -3.18
C CYS A 336 -26.13 21.54 -2.62
N LEU A 337 -25.49 20.52 -3.18
CA LEU A 337 -24.08 20.29 -3.01
C LEU A 337 -23.30 21.24 -3.93
N GLY A 338 -22.52 22.13 -3.34
CA GLY A 338 -21.46 22.86 -4.02
C GLY A 338 -20.19 22.03 -4.06
N PHE A 339 -19.54 21.98 -5.22
CA PHE A 339 -18.35 21.15 -5.44
C PHE A 339 -17.28 21.96 -6.18
N TYR A 340 -16.12 22.12 -5.54
CA TYR A 340 -15.04 22.97 -6.01
C TYR A 340 -13.68 22.27 -5.96
N LEU A 341 -12.84 22.61 -6.93
CA LEU A 341 -11.40 22.38 -6.87
C LEU A 341 -10.77 23.57 -6.16
N LEU A 342 -10.11 23.33 -5.03
CA LEU A 342 -9.43 24.32 -4.21
C LEU A 342 -7.92 24.15 -4.36
N CYS A 343 -7.22 25.25 -4.62
CA CYS A 343 -5.77 25.34 -4.54
C CYS A 343 -5.41 26.02 -3.22
N THR A 344 -4.61 25.35 -2.39
CA THR A 344 -4.17 25.87 -1.09
C THR A 344 -2.69 26.26 -1.11
N ALA A 345 -2.19 26.74 -2.26
CA ALA A 345 -0.80 27.14 -2.40
C ALA A 345 -0.49 28.34 -1.47
N SER A 346 0.70 28.31 -0.87
CA SER A 346 1.16 29.17 0.24
C SER A 346 0.74 30.64 0.16
N GLU A 347 0.22 31.15 1.28
CA GLU A 347 -0.10 32.56 1.52
C GLU A 347 1.16 33.45 1.60
N GLU A 348 2.37 32.86 1.69
CA GLU A 348 3.64 33.60 1.86
C GLU A 348 4.13 34.29 0.57
N ASP A 349 3.62 33.91 -0.60
CA ASP A 349 3.94 34.56 -1.88
C ASP A 349 2.73 35.34 -2.43
N PRO A 350 2.69 36.68 -2.33
CA PRO A 350 1.54 37.45 -2.81
C PRO A 350 1.31 37.35 -4.33
N ASN A 351 2.29 36.87 -5.10
CA ASN A 351 2.29 36.87 -6.56
C ASN A 351 2.23 35.47 -7.20
N TRP A 352 1.95 34.41 -6.45
CA TRP A 352 1.81 33.08 -7.05
C TRP A 352 0.59 33.03 -7.98
N SER A 353 0.72 32.28 -9.07
CA SER A 353 -0.42 31.90 -9.89
C SER A 353 -0.19 30.53 -10.54
N CYS A 354 -1.26 29.76 -10.67
CA CYS A 354 -1.23 28.51 -11.43
C CYS A 354 -2.49 28.36 -12.28
N LYS A 355 -2.43 27.52 -13.31
CA LYS A 355 -3.58 27.22 -14.16
C LYS A 355 -3.90 25.74 -14.10
N SER A 356 -5.17 25.42 -13.91
CA SER A 356 -5.63 24.04 -13.93
C SER A 356 -7.00 23.95 -14.59
N SER A 357 -7.23 22.83 -15.25
CA SER A 357 -8.52 22.38 -15.75
C SER A 357 -8.73 20.97 -15.26
N ALA A 358 -9.97 20.62 -14.97
CA ALA A 358 -10.29 19.34 -14.37
C ALA A 358 -11.70 18.90 -14.74
N LYS A 359 -12.04 17.65 -14.43
CA LYS A 359 -13.37 17.08 -14.55
C LYS A 359 -13.81 16.71 -13.13
N LEU A 360 -14.84 17.38 -12.64
CA LEU A 360 -15.46 17.12 -11.33
C LEU A 360 -16.52 16.04 -11.52
N GLN A 361 -16.52 15.03 -10.67
CA GLN A 361 -17.36 13.83 -10.82
C GLN A 361 -17.98 13.41 -9.48
N ILE A 362 -19.22 12.95 -9.53
CA ILE A 362 -19.82 12.12 -8.49
C ILE A 362 -19.75 10.69 -8.99
N VAL A 363 -19.02 9.84 -8.27
CA VAL A 363 -18.74 8.46 -8.66
C VAL A 363 -20.01 7.64 -8.50
N SER A 364 -20.42 6.94 -9.56
CA SER A 364 -21.59 6.08 -9.48
C SER A 364 -21.32 4.85 -8.60
N GLN A 365 -22.31 4.49 -7.78
CA GLN A 365 -22.26 3.32 -6.90
C GLN A 365 -22.80 2.05 -7.57
N ARG A 366 -23.35 2.15 -8.79
CA ARG A 366 -23.89 1.01 -9.56
C ARG A 366 -22.98 0.63 -10.71
N SER A 367 -22.69 -0.66 -10.81
CA SER A 367 -21.96 -1.22 -11.95
C SER A 367 -22.72 -0.95 -13.26
N GLY A 368 -22.06 -0.28 -14.21
CA GLY A 368 -22.61 0.04 -15.53
C GLY A 368 -23.29 1.42 -15.66
N THR A 369 -23.46 2.16 -14.56
CA THR A 369 -23.98 3.55 -14.59
C THR A 369 -22.82 4.54 -14.71
N LYS A 370 -23.00 5.62 -15.49
CA LYS A 370 -21.97 6.64 -15.68
C LYS A 370 -21.95 7.62 -14.52
N ASP A 371 -20.74 8.05 -14.13
CA ASP A 371 -20.55 9.16 -13.20
C ASP A 371 -21.25 10.43 -13.70
N LEU A 372 -21.86 11.17 -12.76
CA LEU A 372 -22.29 12.54 -13.04
C LEU A 372 -21.04 13.42 -13.08
N SER A 373 -20.76 14.06 -14.21
CA SER A 373 -19.52 14.79 -14.38
C SER A 373 -19.67 16.12 -15.10
N PHE A 374 -18.90 17.11 -14.65
CA PHE A 374 -18.82 18.43 -15.27
C PHE A 374 -17.37 18.84 -15.47
N ASN A 375 -17.07 19.40 -16.64
CA ASN A 375 -15.75 19.90 -16.95
C ASN A 375 -15.57 21.30 -16.36
N LEU A 376 -14.55 21.43 -15.51
CA LEU A 376 -14.03 22.72 -15.08
C LEU A 376 -13.04 23.22 -16.13
N PRO A 377 -13.32 24.35 -16.80
CA PRO A 377 -12.43 24.91 -17.80
C PRO A 377 -11.10 25.32 -17.17
N LYS A 378 -10.13 25.68 -18.02
CA LYS A 378 -8.82 26.13 -17.57
C LYS A 378 -8.94 27.44 -16.80
N SER A 379 -8.85 27.35 -15.48
CA SER A 379 -9.02 28.46 -14.55
C SER A 379 -7.69 28.87 -13.93
N VAL A 380 -7.61 30.16 -13.55
CA VAL A 380 -6.42 30.74 -12.90
C VAL A 380 -6.63 30.75 -11.40
N TYR A 381 -5.69 30.17 -10.67
CA TYR A 381 -5.65 30.15 -9.21
C TYR A 381 -4.57 31.10 -8.72
N ASN A 382 -4.89 31.92 -7.73
CA ASN A 382 -4.02 32.89 -7.07
C ASN A 382 -4.66 33.34 -5.75
N ASN A 383 -4.02 34.28 -5.03
CA ASN A 383 -4.50 34.82 -3.75
C ASN A 383 -5.92 35.45 -3.79
N LYS A 384 -6.43 35.86 -4.96
CA LYS A 384 -7.79 36.39 -5.11
C LYS A 384 -8.81 35.32 -5.49
N SER A 385 -8.37 34.18 -6.00
CA SER A 385 -9.22 33.14 -6.57
C SER A 385 -8.63 31.76 -6.28
N LEU A 386 -8.78 31.32 -5.03
CA LEU A 386 -8.21 30.06 -4.54
C LEU A 386 -8.99 28.84 -5.02
N SER A 387 -10.24 28.99 -5.46
CA SER A 387 -11.09 27.86 -5.83
C SER A 387 -11.98 28.18 -7.02
N TRP A 388 -12.28 27.12 -7.77
CA TRP A 388 -13.20 27.15 -8.91
C TRP A 388 -14.05 25.89 -8.90
N GLY A 389 -15.32 26.01 -9.25
CA GLY A 389 -16.28 24.92 -9.15
C GLY A 389 -17.70 25.37 -9.39
N PHE A 390 -18.65 24.53 -8.99
CA PHE A 390 -20.07 24.76 -9.21
C PHE A 390 -20.79 24.91 -7.85
N PRO A 391 -21.42 26.06 -7.56
CA PRO A 391 -22.14 26.26 -6.31
C PRO A 391 -23.37 25.39 -6.17
N ASN A 392 -24.05 25.09 -7.28
CA ASN A 392 -25.22 24.21 -7.31
C ASN A 392 -24.91 23.04 -8.25
N PHE A 393 -23.98 22.17 -7.85
CA PHE A 393 -23.53 21.04 -8.68
C PHE A 393 -24.66 20.03 -8.89
N ILE A 394 -25.36 19.66 -7.81
CA ILE A 394 -26.55 18.81 -7.79
C ILE A 394 -27.39 19.14 -6.55
N SER A 395 -28.72 18.99 -6.61
CA SER A 395 -29.53 19.09 -5.40
C SER A 395 -29.39 17.84 -4.53
N PHE A 396 -29.50 17.98 -3.22
CA PHE A 396 -29.41 16.80 -2.34
C PHE A 396 -30.57 15.82 -2.59
N ALA A 397 -31.75 16.31 -2.96
CA ALA A 397 -32.89 15.48 -3.34
C ALA A 397 -32.59 14.63 -4.58
N GLU A 398 -31.95 15.21 -5.60
CA GLU A 398 -31.54 14.45 -6.80
C GLU A 398 -30.36 13.53 -6.52
N LEU A 399 -29.40 13.94 -5.69
CA LEU A 399 -28.23 13.14 -5.35
C LEU A 399 -28.59 11.84 -4.61
N MET A 400 -29.55 11.93 -3.69
CA MET A 400 -30.03 10.81 -2.87
C MET A 400 -31.18 10.05 -3.53
N ASP A 401 -31.56 10.37 -4.77
CA ASP A 401 -32.58 9.63 -5.50
C ASP A 401 -32.03 8.23 -5.88
N PRO A 402 -32.64 7.14 -5.38
CA PRO A 402 -32.23 5.77 -5.69
C PRO A 402 -32.18 5.49 -7.19
N SER A 403 -32.99 6.16 -8.01
CA SER A 403 -33.00 5.95 -9.46
C SER A 403 -31.69 6.39 -10.13
N LYS A 404 -30.96 7.34 -9.52
CA LYS A 404 -29.73 7.93 -10.08
C LYS A 404 -28.48 7.09 -9.80
N GLY A 405 -28.48 6.29 -8.73
CA GLY A 405 -27.35 5.40 -8.38
C GLY A 405 -26.04 6.14 -8.08
N LEU A 406 -26.12 7.37 -7.57
CA LEU A 406 -24.99 8.23 -7.19
C LEU A 406 -24.69 8.21 -5.69
N TYR A 407 -25.61 7.67 -4.89
CA TYR A 407 -25.58 7.62 -3.44
C TYR A 407 -25.61 6.15 -2.97
N ASP A 408 -24.76 5.83 -2.00
CA ASP A 408 -24.76 4.55 -1.30
C ASP A 408 -25.76 4.62 -0.15
N GLU A 409 -26.94 4.03 -0.36
CA GLU A 409 -28.04 4.04 0.61
C GLU A 409 -27.73 3.25 1.87
N GLU A 410 -26.96 2.15 1.76
CA GLU A 410 -26.61 1.30 2.90
C GLU A 410 -25.54 1.97 3.78
N GLY A 411 -24.57 2.64 3.15
CA GLY A 411 -23.47 3.32 3.83
C GLY A 411 -23.72 4.79 4.18
N ASP A 412 -24.84 5.38 3.75
CA ASP A 412 -25.10 6.84 3.76
C ASP A 412 -23.90 7.65 3.25
N LYS A 413 -23.41 7.29 2.05
CA LYS A 413 -22.14 7.80 1.51
C LYS A 413 -22.26 8.30 0.06
N VAL A 414 -21.49 9.33 -0.25
CA VAL A 414 -21.17 9.72 -1.63
C VAL A 414 -19.67 9.90 -1.82
N THR A 415 -19.17 9.53 -2.99
CA THR A 415 -17.78 9.74 -3.39
C THR A 415 -17.69 10.84 -4.45
N LEU A 416 -16.98 11.91 -4.13
CA LEU A 416 -16.62 12.98 -5.04
C LEU A 416 -15.22 12.75 -5.59
N ALA A 417 -15.03 12.97 -6.88
CA ALA A 417 -13.74 12.80 -7.53
C ALA A 417 -13.41 13.96 -8.48
N ILE A 418 -12.14 14.33 -8.57
CA ILE A 418 -11.66 15.32 -9.55
C ILE A 418 -10.51 14.72 -10.35
N ASP A 419 -10.76 14.57 -11.66
CA ASP A 419 -9.77 14.19 -12.64
C ASP A 419 -9.12 15.43 -13.26
N PHE A 420 -7.82 15.42 -13.27
CA PHE A 420 -7.01 16.53 -13.71
C PHE A 420 -6.69 16.41 -15.20
N ASN A 421 -7.06 17.41 -16.03
CA ASN A 421 -6.70 17.39 -17.45
C ASN A 421 -5.20 17.67 -17.63
N GLU A 422 -4.53 17.10 -18.65
CA GLU A 422 -3.05 17.01 -18.77
C GLU A 422 -2.26 18.35 -18.83
N ASP A 423 -2.92 19.51 -18.87
CA ASP A 423 -2.29 20.83 -19.11
C ASP A 423 -2.16 21.77 -17.89
N SER A 424 -1.92 21.24 -16.69
CA SER A 424 -1.67 22.11 -15.52
C SER A 424 -0.26 22.69 -15.53
N LEU A 425 -0.11 23.88 -16.12
CA LEU A 425 1.12 24.67 -15.98
C LEU A 425 1.10 25.44 -14.64
N TYR A 426 2.06 25.13 -13.77
CA TYR A 426 2.49 26.06 -12.74
C TYR A 426 3.42 27.10 -13.37
N SER A 427 3.05 28.38 -13.32
CA SER A 427 3.94 29.47 -13.72
C SER A 427 4.23 30.32 -12.50
N LYS A 428 5.33 30.02 -11.79
CA LYS A 428 5.95 31.03 -10.93
C LYS A 428 6.38 32.16 -11.87
N ILE A 429 5.87 33.37 -11.69
CA ILE A 429 6.45 34.52 -12.37
C ILE A 429 7.90 34.62 -11.90
N LYS A 430 8.80 34.17 -12.78
CA LYS A 430 10.21 34.50 -12.85
C LYS A 430 10.40 35.96 -12.49
N SER A 431 11.15 36.25 -11.43
CA SER A 431 11.86 37.53 -11.39
C SER A 431 13.14 37.44 -10.58
N PHE A 432 13.10 36.91 -9.35
CA PHE A 432 14.26 37.02 -8.46
C PHE A 432 15.13 35.76 -8.41
N PHE A 433 14.58 34.63 -7.97
CA PHE A 433 15.37 33.39 -7.81
C PHE A 433 15.85 32.76 -9.12
N GLY A 434 15.05 32.85 -10.19
CA GLY A 434 15.48 32.36 -11.51
C GLY A 434 16.65 33.17 -12.10
N LYS A 435 16.63 34.51 -11.92
CA LYS A 435 17.76 35.37 -12.29
C LYS A 435 18.96 35.15 -11.37
N LEU A 436 18.74 34.97 -10.07
CA LEU A 436 19.79 34.69 -9.10
C LEU A 436 20.47 33.35 -9.42
N MET A 437 19.72 32.31 -9.78
CA MET A 437 20.26 31.02 -10.19
C MET A 437 20.95 31.06 -11.55
N GLU A 438 20.44 31.81 -12.54
CA GLU A 438 21.18 32.07 -13.78
C GLU A 438 22.50 32.82 -13.51
N LEU A 439 22.49 33.81 -12.61
CA LEU A 439 23.69 34.53 -12.17
C LEU A 439 24.67 33.62 -11.42
N MET A 440 24.18 32.78 -10.52
CA MET A 440 25.01 31.81 -9.80
C MET A 440 25.58 30.74 -10.74
N LEU A 441 24.81 30.26 -11.72
CA LEU A 441 25.28 29.31 -12.74
C LEU A 441 26.30 29.94 -13.70
N ARG A 442 26.09 31.20 -14.11
CA ARG A 442 27.08 31.96 -14.90
C ARG A 442 28.37 32.16 -14.09
N ASN A 443 28.26 32.49 -12.80
CA ASN A 443 29.42 32.66 -11.93
C ASN A 443 30.11 31.32 -11.62
N LEU A 444 29.40 30.22 -11.43
CA LEU A 444 30.01 28.89 -11.21
C LEU A 444 30.77 28.41 -12.44
N ASN A 445 30.23 28.65 -13.64
CA ASN A 445 30.92 28.34 -14.89
C ASN A 445 32.12 29.27 -15.12
N ALA A 446 32.02 30.55 -14.76
CA ALA A 446 33.13 31.49 -14.80
C ALA A 446 34.25 31.14 -13.78
N VAL A 447 33.89 30.63 -12.61
CA VAL A 447 34.85 30.13 -11.61
C VAL A 447 35.50 28.83 -12.11
N LYS A 448 34.74 27.90 -12.71
CA LYS A 448 35.32 26.71 -13.33
C LYS A 448 36.28 27.05 -14.49
N SER A 449 36.00 28.08 -15.28
CA SER A 449 36.90 28.53 -16.35
C SER A 449 38.15 29.29 -15.87
N LEU A 450 38.24 29.62 -14.58
CA LEU A 450 39.43 30.21 -13.96
C LEU A 450 40.40 29.17 -13.39
N PHE A 451 39.99 27.88 -13.35
CA PHE A 451 40.78 26.75 -12.86
C PHE A 451 41.17 25.73 -13.95
N VAL A 452 40.96 26.09 -15.22
CA VAL A 452 41.49 25.41 -16.42
C VAL A 452 42.37 26.40 -17.15
#